data_AF-A0A938S5J5-F1
#
_entry.id   AF-A0A938S5J5-F1
#
_cell.length_a   1.000
_cell.length_b   1.000
_cell.length_c   1.000
_cell.angle_alpha   90.00
_cell.angle_beta   90.00
_cell.angle_gamma   90.00
#
_symmetry.space_group_name_H-M   'P 1'
#
loop_
_entity.id
_entity.type
_entity.pdbx_description
1 polymer ?
#
loop_
_entity_poly.entity_id
_entity_poly.type
_entity_poly.pdbx_seq_one_letter_code
_entity_poly.pdbx_strand_id
1 'polypeptide(L)'
;MDGKTQKSDRRLKLKAWHLALAALVLLVGSTRLYVAVQRRAIERRLEALRAAGYPTGFAELAEYEKLPPGVPNAAEIYARAFAAFVPPADWTALPSWVPGSLPPRGAPLAEPMVQAISAWQAANAGCLALLHEAAASEHCRFEWDYSKIPTDLSTIGDCARLLQTQTLFYAHQGRIEDAILCLKDGLRLGGTLRRQPLAVNSLAGNHYNTMAL
;
A
#
# COMPACT_ATOMS: atom_id res chain seq x y z
N MET A 1 -57.29 43.55 28.87
CA MET A 1 -55.87 43.33 29.16
C MET A 1 -55.26 42.68 27.92
N ASP A 2 -53.97 42.92 27.64
CA ASP A 2 -53.12 42.29 26.60
C ASP A 2 -52.66 43.23 25.47
N GLY A 3 -51.56 43.94 25.74
CA GLY A 3 -50.91 44.82 24.76
C GLY A 3 -49.45 45.14 25.06
N LYS A 4 -48.70 44.25 25.74
CA LYS A 4 -47.29 44.52 26.13
C LYS A 4 -46.25 43.47 25.73
N THR A 5 -46.60 42.33 25.14
CA THR A 5 -45.65 41.23 24.89
C THR A 5 -44.98 41.24 23.50
N GLN A 6 -45.47 42.00 22.52
CA GLN A 6 -45.02 41.86 21.12
C GLN A 6 -43.73 42.65 20.75
N LYS A 7 -43.39 43.72 21.48
CA LYS A 7 -42.26 44.62 21.12
C LYS A 7 -40.90 44.15 21.62
N SER A 8 -40.88 43.36 22.70
CA SER A 8 -39.67 42.79 23.31
C SER A 8 -39.05 41.68 22.44
N ASP A 9 -39.92 40.83 21.88
CA ASP A 9 -39.53 39.61 21.17
C ASP A 9 -38.78 39.88 19.85
N ARG A 10 -39.15 40.95 19.12
CA ARG A 10 -38.45 41.39 17.90
C ARG A 10 -37.06 41.97 18.17
N ARG A 11 -36.88 42.71 19.27
CA ARG A 11 -35.57 43.30 19.64
C ARG A 11 -34.58 42.24 20.12
N LEU A 12 -35.08 41.20 20.79
CA LEU A 12 -34.25 40.06 21.21
C LEU A 12 -33.85 39.18 20.02
N LYS A 13 -34.76 38.92 19.07
CA LYS A 13 -34.45 38.17 17.83
C LYS A 13 -33.41 38.88 16.94
N LEU A 14 -33.49 40.20 16.78
CA LEU A 14 -32.48 40.98 16.05
C LEU A 14 -31.10 40.95 16.74
N LYS A 15 -31.06 41.05 18.08
CA LYS A 15 -29.81 40.95 18.85
C LYS A 15 -29.20 39.55 18.81
N ALA A 16 -30.03 38.50 18.89
CA ALA A 16 -29.60 37.12 18.74
C ALA A 16 -29.03 36.85 17.34
N TRP A 17 -29.63 37.45 16.29
CA TRP A 17 -29.13 37.34 14.93
C TRP A 17 -27.77 38.03 14.74
N HIS A 18 -27.57 39.21 15.32
CA HIS A 18 -26.26 39.87 15.29
C HIS A 18 -25.19 39.12 16.08
N LEU A 19 -25.54 38.50 17.22
CA LEU A 19 -24.64 37.64 17.97
C LEU A 19 -24.27 36.38 17.19
N ALA A 20 -25.25 35.74 16.54
CA ALA A 20 -25.00 34.59 15.67
C ALA A 20 -24.12 34.97 14.48
N LEU A 21 -24.36 36.13 13.86
CA LEU A 21 -23.54 36.66 12.77
C LEU A 21 -22.10 36.96 13.23
N ALA A 22 -21.93 37.58 14.39
CA ALA A 22 -20.63 37.88 14.96
C ALA A 22 -19.85 36.60 15.30
N ALA A 23 -20.53 35.60 15.88
CA ALA A 23 -19.94 34.28 16.13
C ALA A 23 -19.52 33.58 14.82
N LEU A 24 -20.34 33.66 13.77
CA LEU A 24 -20.00 33.11 12.46
C LEU A 24 -18.78 33.80 11.83
N VAL A 25 -18.71 35.14 11.90
CA VAL A 25 -17.56 35.90 11.40
C VAL A 25 -16.29 35.55 12.17
N LEU A 26 -16.38 35.40 13.49
CA LEU A 26 -15.26 34.95 14.33
C LEU A 26 -14.80 33.54 13.96
N LEU A 27 -15.74 32.62 13.74
CA LEU A 27 -15.43 31.24 13.34
C LEU A 27 -14.73 31.19 11.97
N VAL A 28 -15.23 31.95 10.99
CA VAL A 28 -14.63 31.99 9.64
C VAL A 28 -13.25 32.66 9.70
N GLY A 29 -13.12 33.75 10.46
CA GLY A 29 -11.85 34.46 10.66
C GLY A 29 -10.80 33.59 11.35
N SER A 30 -11.18 32.88 12.42
CA SER A 30 -10.28 31.97 13.13
C SER A 30 -9.85 30.79 12.27
N THR A 31 -10.78 30.20 11.50
CA THR A 31 -10.46 29.11 10.55
C THR A 31 -9.49 29.57 9.46
N ARG A 32 -9.75 30.74 8.86
CA ARG A 32 -8.86 31.34 7.85
C ARG A 32 -7.46 31.60 8.41
N LEU A 33 -7.39 32.17 9.62
CA LEU A 33 -6.12 32.44 10.31
C LEU A 33 -5.37 31.14 10.63
N TYR A 34 -6.06 30.14 11.16
CA TYR A 34 -5.50 28.83 11.45
C TYR A 34 -4.92 28.18 10.19
N VAL A 35 -5.68 28.15 9.10
CA VAL A 35 -5.20 27.62 7.80
C VAL A 35 -3.99 28.39 7.29
N ALA A 36 -3.96 29.72 7.41
CA ALA A 36 -2.83 30.54 6.98
C ALA A 36 -1.56 30.28 7.80
N VAL A 37 -1.68 30.12 9.12
CA VAL A 37 -0.54 29.76 9.99
C VAL A 37 -0.02 28.37 9.65
N GLN A 38 -0.90 27.39 9.44
CA GLN A 38 -0.50 26.05 9.05
C GLN A 38 0.20 26.02 7.68
N ARG A 39 -0.31 26.78 6.69
CA ARG A 39 0.32 26.90 5.38
C ARG A 39 1.74 27.45 5.48
N ARG A 40 1.95 28.53 6.23
CA ARG A 40 3.29 29.10 6.45
C ARG A 40 4.25 28.12 7.12
N ALA A 41 3.76 27.33 8.08
CA ALA A 41 4.58 26.31 8.73
C ALA A 41 4.98 25.19 7.75
N ILE A 42 4.06 24.77 6.87
CA ILE A 42 4.33 23.79 5.81
C ILE A 42 5.31 24.35 4.78
N GLU A 43 5.11 25.58 4.31
CA GLU A 43 5.99 26.27 3.35
C GLU A 43 7.42 26.36 3.88
N ARG A 44 7.61 26.77 5.13
CA ARG A 44 8.95 26.82 5.77
C ARG A 44 9.63 25.45 5.82
N ARG A 45 8.87 24.38 6.07
CA ARG A 45 9.41 23.01 6.05
C ARG A 45 9.78 22.57 4.64
N LEU A 46 8.95 22.89 3.65
CA LEU A 46 9.25 22.61 2.25
C LEU A 46 10.49 23.39 1.78
N GLU A 47 10.62 24.66 2.15
CA GLU A 47 11.81 25.46 1.84
C GLU A 47 13.07 24.89 2.49
N ALA A 48 12.99 24.44 3.74
CA ALA A 48 14.11 23.78 4.42
C ALA A 48 14.51 22.46 3.72
N LEU A 49 13.53 21.67 3.27
CA LEU A 49 13.78 20.45 2.50
C LEU A 49 14.40 20.75 1.13
N ARG A 50 13.91 21.79 0.44
CA ARG A 50 14.47 22.25 -0.84
C ARG A 50 15.91 22.77 -0.67
N ALA A 51 16.18 23.53 0.39
CA ALA A 51 17.52 24.02 0.71
C ALA A 51 18.49 22.87 1.05
N ALA A 52 17.98 21.76 1.60
CA ALA A 52 18.73 20.53 1.83
C ALA A 52 18.87 19.64 0.56
N GLY A 53 18.31 20.06 -0.58
CA GLY A 53 18.40 19.35 -1.86
C GLY A 53 17.39 18.20 -2.04
N TYR A 54 16.40 18.09 -1.15
CA TYR A 54 15.33 17.09 -1.30
C TYR A 54 14.22 17.58 -2.22
N PRO A 55 13.62 16.69 -3.03
CA PRO A 55 12.49 17.03 -3.89
C PRO A 55 11.27 17.42 -3.06
N THR A 56 10.60 18.50 -3.46
CA THR A 56 9.45 19.08 -2.75
C THR A 56 8.13 18.98 -3.51
N GLY A 57 8.18 18.49 -4.75
CA GLY A 57 7.00 18.21 -5.57
C GLY A 57 7.09 16.82 -6.22
N PHE A 58 5.95 16.33 -6.72
CA PHE A 58 5.89 15.03 -7.37
C PHE A 58 6.72 14.95 -8.66
N ALA A 59 6.79 16.03 -9.44
CA ALA A 59 7.62 16.09 -10.63
C ALA A 59 9.12 16.03 -10.29
N GLU A 60 9.55 16.83 -9.30
CA GLU A 60 10.93 16.80 -8.80
C GLU A 60 11.29 15.43 -8.21
N LEU A 61 10.37 14.80 -7.48
CA LEU A 61 10.57 13.46 -6.91
C LEU A 61 10.66 12.39 -8.00
N ALA A 62 9.79 12.46 -9.02
CA ALA A 62 9.82 11.54 -10.14
C ALA A 62 11.15 11.63 -10.90
N GLU A 63 11.72 12.83 -11.05
CA GLU A 63 13.03 13.04 -11.67
C GLU A 63 14.19 12.58 -10.78
N TYR A 64 14.16 12.92 -9.49
CA TYR A 64 15.16 12.51 -8.50
C TYR A 64 15.29 10.97 -8.39
N GLU A 65 14.18 10.26 -8.58
CA GLU A 65 14.10 8.80 -8.46
C GLU A 65 14.31 8.04 -9.78
N LYS A 66 14.61 8.74 -10.88
CA LYS A 66 14.93 8.07 -12.16
C LYS A 66 16.19 7.23 -12.01
N LEU A 67 16.12 6.00 -12.51
CA LEU A 67 17.31 5.17 -12.65
C LEU A 67 18.27 5.82 -13.66
N PRO A 68 19.60 5.78 -13.39
CA PRO A 68 20.58 6.23 -14.36
C PRO A 68 20.42 5.49 -15.70
N PRO A 69 20.72 6.14 -16.83
CA PRO A 69 20.62 5.50 -18.13
C PRO A 69 21.56 4.29 -18.20
N GLY A 70 21.06 3.20 -18.79
CA GLY A 70 21.81 1.94 -18.92
C GLY A 70 21.76 1.02 -17.71
N VAL A 71 21.12 1.43 -16.61
CA VAL A 71 20.88 0.54 -15.46
C VAL A 71 19.67 -0.36 -15.75
N PRO A 72 19.80 -1.70 -15.71
CA PRO A 72 18.68 -2.60 -15.89
C PRO A 72 17.59 -2.37 -14.84
N ASN A 73 16.34 -2.30 -15.27
CA ASN A 73 15.19 -2.10 -14.39
C ASN A 73 14.30 -3.35 -14.38
N ALA A 74 14.17 -3.98 -13.22
CA ALA A 74 13.33 -5.17 -13.04
C ALA A 74 11.82 -4.88 -13.13
N ALA A 75 11.40 -3.61 -13.10
CA ALA A 75 9.98 -3.24 -12.99
C ALA A 75 9.13 -3.79 -14.14
N GLU A 76 9.65 -3.80 -15.37
CA GLU A 76 8.94 -4.38 -16.52
C GLU A 76 8.79 -5.90 -16.40
N ILE A 77 9.80 -6.58 -15.86
CA ILE A 77 9.78 -8.03 -15.63
C ILE A 77 8.76 -8.36 -14.54
N TYR A 78 8.73 -7.59 -13.45
CA TYR A 78 7.70 -7.70 -12.41
C TYR A 78 6.30 -7.43 -12.97
N ALA A 79 6.13 -6.40 -13.81
CA ALA A 79 4.83 -6.12 -14.44
C ALA A 79 4.34 -7.28 -15.30
N ARG A 80 5.25 -7.92 -16.07
CA ARG A 80 4.94 -9.14 -16.83
C ARG A 80 4.59 -10.31 -15.90
N ALA A 81 5.30 -10.45 -14.78
CA ALA A 81 5.00 -11.49 -13.79
C ALA A 81 3.59 -11.31 -13.21
N PHE A 82 3.23 -10.08 -12.84
CA PHE A 82 1.92 -9.74 -12.30
C PHE A 82 0.81 -9.99 -13.33
N ALA A 83 1.03 -9.64 -14.60
CA ALA A 83 0.10 -9.94 -15.67
C ALA A 83 -0.06 -11.45 -15.95
N ALA A 84 0.97 -12.25 -15.65
CA ALA A 84 0.95 -13.71 -15.81
C ALA A 84 0.43 -14.45 -14.56
N PHE A 85 0.08 -13.73 -13.49
CA PHE A 85 -0.41 -14.32 -12.26
C PHE A 85 -1.79 -14.96 -12.47
N VAL A 86 -1.96 -16.19 -12.00
CA VAL A 86 -3.22 -16.93 -12.04
C VAL A 86 -3.70 -17.17 -10.61
N PRO A 87 -4.86 -16.61 -10.20
CA PRO A 87 -5.41 -16.87 -8.88
C PRO A 87 -5.77 -18.36 -8.71
N PRO A 88 -5.65 -18.91 -7.50
CA PRO A 88 -6.07 -20.27 -7.21
C PRO A 88 -7.59 -20.38 -7.30
N ALA A 89 -8.08 -21.59 -7.62
CA ALA A 89 -9.51 -21.88 -7.64
C ALA A 89 -10.16 -21.76 -6.24
N ASP A 90 -9.40 -22.10 -5.20
CA ASP A 90 -9.82 -22.01 -3.80
C ASP A 90 -8.65 -21.53 -2.94
N TRP A 91 -8.81 -20.33 -2.37
CA TRP A 91 -7.81 -19.74 -1.47
C TRP A 91 -7.72 -20.47 -0.13
N THR A 92 -8.78 -21.16 0.30
CA THR A 92 -8.80 -21.86 1.59
C THR A 92 -7.99 -23.16 1.58
N ALA A 93 -7.71 -23.69 0.38
CA ALA A 93 -6.85 -24.84 0.17
C ALA A 93 -5.34 -24.53 0.33
N LEU A 94 -4.97 -23.24 0.51
CA LEU A 94 -3.60 -22.79 0.60
C LEU A 94 -3.21 -22.35 2.02
N PRO A 95 -1.98 -22.67 2.48
CA PRO A 95 -1.56 -22.45 3.86
C PRO A 95 -1.49 -20.97 4.28
N SER A 96 -1.30 -20.05 3.34
CA SER A 96 -1.10 -18.61 3.63
C SER A 96 -2.39 -17.83 3.88
N TRP A 97 -3.57 -18.42 3.65
CA TRP A 97 -4.87 -17.74 3.82
C TRP A 97 -5.70 -18.25 5.01
N VAL A 98 -5.37 -19.41 5.56
CA VAL A 98 -6.11 -19.99 6.68
C VAL A 98 -5.22 -19.94 7.93
N PRO A 99 -5.50 -19.06 8.90
CA PRO A 99 -4.79 -19.04 10.17
C PRO A 99 -4.82 -20.41 10.85
N GLY A 100 -3.65 -20.92 11.26
CA GLY A 100 -3.55 -22.23 11.92
C GLY A 100 -3.62 -23.45 10.98
N SER A 101 -3.66 -23.25 9.66
CA SER A 101 -3.63 -24.35 8.68
C SER A 101 -2.28 -25.03 8.53
N LEU A 102 -1.20 -24.38 8.97
CA LEU A 102 0.13 -24.97 8.97
C LEU A 102 0.24 -26.02 10.09
N PRO A 103 0.78 -27.21 9.78
CA PRO A 103 1.01 -28.23 10.78
C PRO A 103 2.08 -27.78 11.78
N PRO A 104 2.19 -28.45 12.95
CA PRO A 104 3.30 -28.23 13.88
C PRO A 104 4.65 -28.29 13.18
N ARG A 105 5.64 -27.56 13.69
CA ARG A 105 6.99 -27.56 13.11
C ARG A 105 7.53 -29.00 13.02
N GLY A 106 8.00 -29.38 11.84
CA GLY A 106 8.53 -30.72 11.57
C GLY A 106 7.48 -31.78 11.21
N ALA A 107 6.18 -31.47 11.33
CA ALA A 107 5.13 -32.35 10.81
C ALA A 107 4.91 -32.10 9.31
N PRO A 108 4.58 -33.14 8.53
CA PRO A 108 4.37 -33.01 7.09
C PRO A 108 3.13 -32.18 6.77
N LEU A 109 3.13 -31.52 5.61
CA LEU A 109 1.95 -30.90 5.05
C LEU A 109 0.89 -31.97 4.73
N ALA A 110 -0.38 -31.66 4.94
CA ALA A 110 -1.47 -32.57 4.58
C ALA A 110 -1.50 -32.80 3.06
N GLU A 111 -1.69 -34.05 2.64
CA GLU A 111 -1.66 -34.44 1.23
C GLU A 111 -2.59 -33.60 0.31
N PRO A 112 -3.85 -33.29 0.69
CA PRO A 112 -4.71 -32.44 -0.14
C PRO A 112 -4.13 -31.03 -0.35
N MET A 113 -3.45 -30.49 0.66
CA MET A 113 -2.80 -29.18 0.58
C MET A 113 -1.57 -29.23 -0.33
N VAL A 114 -0.77 -30.30 -0.28
CA VAL A 114 0.37 -30.50 -1.19
C VAL A 114 -0.10 -30.54 -2.65
N GLN A 115 -1.20 -31.24 -2.93
CA GLN A 115 -1.80 -31.32 -4.26
C GLN A 115 -2.32 -29.96 -4.75
N ALA A 116 -3.04 -29.23 -3.89
CA ALA A 116 -3.53 -27.89 -4.22
C ALA A 116 -2.38 -26.92 -4.54
N ILE A 117 -1.33 -26.95 -3.71
CA ILE A 117 -0.12 -26.14 -3.92
C ILE A 117 0.57 -26.51 -5.25
N SER A 118 0.75 -27.80 -5.51
CA SER A 118 1.40 -28.28 -6.74
C SER A 118 0.64 -27.85 -8.00
N ALA A 119 -0.69 -28.00 -8.00
CA ALA A 119 -1.54 -27.58 -9.12
C ALA A 119 -1.48 -26.06 -9.35
N TRP A 120 -1.52 -25.28 -8.27
CA TRP A 120 -1.46 -23.82 -8.36
C TRP A 120 -0.08 -23.31 -8.82
N GLN A 121 1.01 -23.94 -8.37
CA GLN A 121 2.35 -23.64 -8.86
C GLN A 121 2.52 -23.99 -10.35
N ALA A 122 1.97 -25.12 -10.79
CA ALA A 122 2.00 -25.49 -12.21
C ALA A 122 1.27 -24.47 -13.08
N ALA A 123 0.10 -23.98 -12.64
CA ALA A 123 -0.63 -22.91 -13.31
C ALA A 123 0.14 -21.58 -13.35
N ASN A 124 1.02 -21.34 -12.37
CA ASN A 124 1.81 -20.12 -12.24
C ASN A 124 3.28 -20.27 -12.64
N ALA A 125 3.67 -21.35 -13.33
CA ALA A 125 5.09 -21.60 -13.65
C ALA A 125 5.74 -20.43 -14.41
N GLY A 126 5.00 -19.81 -15.35
CA GLY A 126 5.47 -18.61 -16.07
C GLY A 126 5.61 -17.37 -15.17
N CYS A 127 4.66 -17.16 -14.26
CA CYS A 127 4.73 -16.08 -13.27
C CYS A 127 5.96 -16.27 -12.35
N LEU A 128 6.16 -17.47 -11.81
CA LEU A 128 7.28 -17.81 -10.96
C LEU A 128 8.63 -17.59 -11.65
N ALA A 129 8.77 -18.03 -12.91
CA ALA A 129 9.98 -17.80 -13.68
C ALA A 129 10.31 -16.30 -13.82
N LEU A 130 9.31 -15.47 -14.12
CA LEU A 130 9.47 -14.02 -14.22
C LEU A 130 9.78 -13.38 -12.86
N LEU A 131 9.20 -13.87 -11.76
CA LEU A 131 9.50 -13.38 -10.41
C LEU A 131 10.96 -13.67 -10.02
N HIS A 132 11.46 -14.88 -10.32
CA HIS A 132 12.86 -15.26 -10.10
C HIS A 132 13.81 -14.42 -10.97
N GLU A 133 13.48 -14.23 -12.25
CA GLU A 133 14.24 -13.37 -13.17
C GLU A 133 14.31 -11.92 -12.68
N ALA A 134 13.17 -11.36 -12.29
CA ALA A 134 13.09 -10.00 -11.77
C ALA A 134 13.89 -9.84 -10.46
N ALA A 135 13.83 -10.84 -9.59
CA ALA A 135 14.58 -10.84 -8.34
C ALA A 135 16.10 -10.95 -8.52
N ALA A 136 16.59 -11.42 -9.68
CA ALA A 136 18.03 -11.42 -9.97
C ALA A 136 18.58 -10.00 -10.22
N SER A 137 17.71 -9.04 -10.54
CA SER A 137 18.10 -7.65 -10.80
C SER A 137 18.24 -6.85 -9.50
N GLU A 138 19.28 -6.03 -9.41
CA GLU A 138 19.53 -5.19 -8.22
C GLU A 138 18.56 -4.01 -8.13
N HIS A 139 18.13 -3.50 -9.28
CA HIS A 139 17.33 -2.29 -9.38
C HIS A 139 15.92 -2.59 -9.87
N CYS A 140 14.93 -2.13 -9.13
CA CYS A 140 13.53 -2.17 -9.52
C CYS A 140 12.90 -0.81 -9.20
N ARG A 141 12.45 -0.11 -10.25
CA ARG A 141 11.70 1.13 -10.11
C ARG A 141 10.50 1.14 -11.03
N PHE A 142 9.32 1.09 -10.44
CA PHE A 142 8.08 1.27 -11.17
C PHE A 142 7.92 2.75 -11.54
N GLU A 143 7.69 3.03 -12.82
CA GLU A 143 7.31 4.36 -13.27
C GLU A 143 5.90 4.66 -12.79
N TRP A 144 5.80 5.38 -11.68
CA TRP A 144 4.52 5.78 -11.13
C TRP A 144 4.24 7.23 -11.42
N ASP A 145 3.04 7.46 -11.93
CA ASP A 145 2.43 8.77 -11.89
C ASP A 145 1.92 9.01 -10.47
N TYR A 146 2.69 9.73 -9.64
CA TYR A 146 2.32 10.06 -8.25
C TYR A 146 1.03 10.88 -8.13
N SER A 147 0.51 11.43 -9.23
CA SER A 147 -0.80 12.07 -9.25
C SER A 147 -1.97 11.07 -9.26
N LYS A 148 -1.68 9.79 -9.50
CA LYS A 148 -2.66 8.70 -9.57
C LYS A 148 -2.41 7.68 -8.46
N ILE A 149 -3.49 7.11 -7.92
CA ILE A 149 -3.40 5.97 -7.00
C ILE A 149 -3.06 4.73 -7.85
N PRO A 150 -1.98 3.99 -7.55
CA PRO A 150 -1.68 2.75 -8.25
C PRO A 150 -2.82 1.75 -8.01
N THR A 151 -3.46 1.30 -9.08
CA THR A 151 -4.67 0.46 -9.02
C THR A 151 -4.42 -1.02 -8.79
N ASP A 152 -3.17 -1.50 -8.80
CA ASP A 152 -2.89 -2.95 -8.77
C ASP A 152 -1.78 -3.35 -7.78
N LEU A 153 -1.92 -2.91 -6.52
CA LEU A 153 -1.02 -3.33 -5.43
C LEU A 153 -1.42 -4.69 -4.84
N SER A 154 -2.64 -5.17 -5.10
CA SER A 154 -3.13 -6.48 -4.66
C SER A 154 -2.35 -7.63 -5.28
N THR A 155 -2.06 -7.57 -6.58
CA THR A 155 -1.36 -8.62 -7.31
C THR A 155 0.08 -8.81 -6.82
N ILE A 156 0.70 -7.74 -6.29
CA ILE A 156 2.01 -7.83 -5.65
C ILE A 156 1.95 -8.67 -4.37
N GLY A 157 0.91 -8.47 -3.56
CA GLY A 157 0.66 -9.28 -2.37
C GLY A 157 0.37 -10.73 -2.71
N ASP A 158 -0.37 -10.98 -3.79
CA ASP A 158 -0.65 -12.33 -4.27
C ASP A 158 0.60 -13.06 -4.79
N CYS A 159 1.45 -12.36 -5.56
CA CYS A 159 2.74 -12.90 -6.01
C CYS A 159 3.70 -13.17 -4.84
N ALA A 160 3.71 -12.31 -3.82
CA ALA A 160 4.51 -12.55 -2.61
C ALA A 160 4.05 -13.81 -1.87
N ARG A 161 2.73 -14.04 -1.82
CA ARG A 161 2.15 -15.24 -1.22
C ARG A 161 2.40 -16.49 -2.06
N LEU A 162 2.38 -16.39 -3.38
CA LEU A 162 2.79 -17.46 -4.29
C LEU A 162 4.23 -17.92 -4.00
N LEU A 163 5.19 -16.99 -3.85
CA LEU A 163 6.58 -17.29 -3.48
C LEU A 163 6.70 -17.89 -2.06
N GLN A 164 5.89 -17.43 -1.11
CA GLN A 164 5.82 -18.00 0.24
C GLN A 164 5.34 -19.45 0.20
N THR A 165 4.28 -19.74 -0.55
CA THR A 165 3.75 -21.10 -0.72
C THR A 165 4.78 -22.02 -1.40
N GLN A 166 5.51 -21.51 -2.41
CA GLN A 166 6.58 -22.27 -3.07
C GLN A 166 7.74 -22.58 -2.13
N THR A 167 8.12 -21.62 -1.27
CA THR A 167 9.13 -21.83 -0.22
C THR A 167 8.72 -22.97 0.71
N LEU A 168 7.46 -23.00 1.16
CA LEU A 168 6.93 -24.07 2.02
C LEU A 168 6.94 -25.43 1.31
N PHE A 169 6.58 -25.45 0.03
CA PHE A 169 6.57 -26.67 -0.77
C PHE A 169 7.97 -27.26 -0.96
N TYR A 170 8.96 -26.43 -1.29
CA TYR A 170 10.36 -26.89 -1.39
C TYR A 170 10.91 -27.34 -0.04
N ALA A 171 10.60 -26.63 1.04
CA ALA A 171 10.97 -27.04 2.40
C ALA A 171 10.35 -28.41 2.76
N HIS A 172 9.09 -28.65 2.38
CA HIS A 172 8.43 -29.95 2.58
C HIS A 172 9.09 -31.09 1.79
N GLN A 173 9.59 -30.82 0.59
CA GLN A 173 10.33 -31.79 -0.23
C GLN A 173 11.80 -32.00 0.21
N GLY A 174 12.28 -31.29 1.23
CA GLY A 174 13.68 -31.30 1.63
C GLY A 174 14.63 -30.54 0.70
N ARG A 175 14.10 -29.75 -0.24
CA ARG A 175 14.86 -28.90 -1.17
C ARG A 175 15.16 -27.55 -0.54
N ILE A 176 16.06 -27.54 0.43
CA ILE A 176 16.31 -26.39 1.30
C ILE A 176 16.85 -25.18 0.52
N GLU A 177 17.75 -25.42 -0.42
CA GLU A 177 18.45 -24.42 -1.22
C GLU A 177 17.46 -23.65 -2.11
N ASP A 178 16.55 -24.38 -2.75
CA ASP A 178 15.49 -23.80 -3.58
C ASP A 178 14.49 -23.02 -2.72
N ALA A 179 14.17 -23.52 -1.52
CA ALA A 179 13.32 -22.81 -0.57
C ALA A 179 13.96 -21.47 -0.13
N ILE A 180 15.26 -21.47 0.15
CA ILE A 180 16.01 -20.25 0.51
C ILE A 180 16.03 -19.27 -0.66
N LEU A 181 16.18 -19.74 -1.90
CA LEU A 181 16.14 -18.89 -3.09
C LEU A 181 14.77 -18.23 -3.24
N CYS A 182 13.68 -18.99 -3.21
CA CYS A 182 12.31 -18.44 -3.24
C CYS A 182 12.08 -17.41 -2.13
N LEU A 183 12.55 -17.69 -0.92
CA LEU A 183 12.41 -16.76 0.20
C LEU A 183 13.15 -15.44 -0.06
N LYS A 184 14.39 -15.51 -0.58
CA LYS A 184 15.16 -14.32 -0.97
C LYS A 184 14.44 -13.52 -2.04
N ASP A 185 13.84 -14.18 -3.01
CA ASP A 185 13.12 -13.50 -4.09
C ASP A 185 11.85 -12.80 -3.58
N GLY A 186 11.13 -13.43 -2.63
CA GLY A 186 10.02 -12.79 -1.93
C GLY A 186 10.46 -11.56 -1.11
N LEU A 187 11.60 -11.64 -0.43
CA LEU A 187 12.17 -10.50 0.30
C LEU A 187 12.60 -9.37 -0.64
N ARG A 188 13.17 -9.70 -1.81
CA ARG A 188 13.52 -8.72 -2.83
C ARG A 188 12.29 -8.03 -3.39
N LEU A 189 11.23 -8.79 -3.72
CA LEU A 189 9.94 -8.24 -4.14
C LEU A 189 9.39 -7.26 -3.09
N GLY A 190 9.37 -7.63 -1.81
CA GLY A 190 8.95 -6.73 -0.73
C GLY A 190 9.87 -5.50 -0.59
N GLY A 191 11.18 -5.67 -0.82
CA GLY A 191 12.16 -4.59 -0.85
C GLY A 191 11.88 -3.53 -1.92
N THR A 192 11.32 -3.91 -3.07
CA THR A 192 10.92 -2.98 -4.13
C THR A 192 9.84 -1.99 -3.67
N LEU A 193 8.97 -2.43 -2.75
CA LEU A 193 7.91 -1.62 -2.16
C LEU A 193 8.40 -0.68 -1.05
N ARG A 194 9.56 -0.96 -0.44
CA ARG A 194 10.08 -0.12 0.66
C ARG A 194 10.52 1.26 0.19
N ARG A 195 10.90 1.38 -1.09
CA ARG A 195 11.26 2.66 -1.74
C ARG A 195 10.04 3.39 -2.32
N GLN A 196 8.83 2.97 -1.94
CA GLN A 196 7.59 3.45 -2.50
C GLN A 196 6.70 4.06 -1.39
N PRO A 197 6.60 5.39 -1.31
CA PRO A 197 5.94 6.07 -0.20
C PRO A 197 4.44 5.76 -0.04
N LEU A 198 3.78 5.26 -1.10
CA LEU A 198 2.35 4.92 -1.08
C LEU A 198 2.05 3.43 -0.81
N ALA A 199 3.01 2.53 -1.02
CA ALA A 199 2.80 1.08 -0.88
C ALA A 199 2.69 0.64 0.58
N VAL A 200 3.33 1.35 1.51
CA VAL A 200 3.30 1.04 2.95
C VAL A 200 1.87 1.19 3.51
N ASN A 201 1.11 2.16 3.01
CA ASN A 201 -0.26 2.44 3.47
C ASN A 201 -1.30 1.47 2.89
N SER A 202 -1.16 1.03 1.64
CA SER A 202 -2.10 0.09 1.02
C SER A 202 -1.96 -1.33 1.59
N LEU A 203 -0.74 -1.77 1.93
CA LEU A 203 -0.49 -3.06 2.58
C LEU A 203 -1.03 -3.08 4.01
N ALA A 204 -0.84 -2.00 4.77
CA ALA A 204 -1.41 -1.87 6.12
C ALA A 204 -2.95 -1.85 6.06
N GLY A 205 -3.55 -1.10 5.13
CA GLY A 205 -5.01 -1.03 4.97
C GLY A 205 -5.67 -2.37 4.64
N ASN A 206 -5.02 -3.21 3.82
CA ASN A 206 -5.56 -4.53 3.48
C ASN A 206 -5.43 -5.54 4.64
N HIS A 207 -4.39 -5.41 5.48
CA HIS A 207 -4.21 -6.27 6.66
C HIS A 207 -5.30 -6.05 7.73
N TYR A 208 -5.82 -4.83 7.86
CA TYR A 208 -6.93 -4.54 8.79
C TYR A 208 -8.30 -4.99 8.28
N ASN A 209 -8.52 -5.07 6.96
CA ASN A 209 -9.80 -5.53 6.42
C ASN A 209 -9.99 -7.06 6.51
N THR A 210 -8.90 -7.82 6.53
CA THR A 210 -8.95 -9.29 6.72
C THR A 210 -9.10 -9.75 8.17
N MET A 211 -9.05 -8.83 9.15
CA MET A 211 -9.34 -9.14 10.56
C MET A 211 -10.70 -8.61 11.02
N ALA A 212 -11.51 -8.08 10.10
CA ALA A 212 -12.83 -7.53 10.37
C ALA A 212 -13.99 -8.38 9.80
N LEU A 213 -13.73 -9.63 9.39
CA LEU A 213 -14.75 -10.62 9.00
C LEU A 213 -14.56 -11.93 9.75
#